data_AF-A0A9D1AJV0-F1
#
_entry.id   AF-A0A9D1AJV0-F1
#
_cell.length_a   1.000
_cell.length_b   1.000
_cell.length_c   1.000
_cell.angle_alpha   90.00
_cell.angle_beta   90.00
_cell.angle_gamma   90.00
#
_symmetry.space_group_name_H-M   'P 1'
#
loop_
_entity.id
_entity.type
_entity.pdbx_description
1 polymer ?
#
loop_
_entity_poly.entity_id
_entity_poly.type
_entity_poly.pdbx_seq_one_letter_code
_entity_poly.pdbx_strand_id
1 'polypeptide(L)'
;MIQLNHIHKAFGKKVIFDQMSATFDQPGKVYAILGASGSGKTTLLHMLFGLDRDFTGSYTLFGRDASELTNRDWDGIRSSRMQLVYQDDKLLGDFTVEDNLKFALNDPHQGEEAIRQALARMDLLELTHQKVKKLSGGEKQRLALARAALNHPEILLLDEPTGNLDDANTHIVMEYVQKLAEESCMVILITHDSRVMEYADVLYRLEQKKILEVDRKEKSVSVPPVTMSLNFSQPLPKRKLLGYAWKSVRCRVSDLILHNIPITAIFIVFVLLFNLVLGMTHVVLDMMMQGIDNQSILIDLGNFKDAVRDEYNVKGITLAAGDGKRLHFTQGDLEQVKAMEGVEDAIVLDSGSYRAADVEFYSLELAIPLEEFPDTVKNQPGAMTTPDTIEFGFASLSVPPEYLPHYNPDHITLLAGEYPQAGTDQVLIPDVLAYYQVQQQNSSLTQLVGQEIQFPVEKGIWEGDNYLGVDTKEKTYSICGIYHTDYQQSFQPDQTVYVGYTNT
;
A
#
# COMPACT_ATOMS: atom_id res chain seq x y z
N MET A 1 45.59 -20.73 13.79
CA MET A 1 44.30 -20.55 13.11
C MET A 1 43.84 -19.11 13.23
N ILE A 2 43.94 -18.50 14.41
CA ILE A 2 43.70 -17.08 14.68
C ILE A 2 44.99 -16.44 15.17
N GLN A 3 45.35 -15.27 14.65
CA GLN A 3 46.44 -14.44 15.15
C GLN A 3 45.97 -12.98 15.22
N LEU A 4 46.15 -12.36 16.37
CA LEU A 4 45.87 -10.95 16.64
C LEU A 4 47.20 -10.26 16.94
N ASN A 5 47.52 -9.19 16.20
CA ASN A 5 48.74 -8.43 16.39
C ASN A 5 48.43 -6.95 16.63
N HIS A 6 48.85 -6.44 17.78
CA HIS A 6 48.77 -5.02 18.16
C HIS A 6 47.36 -4.44 18.01
N ILE A 7 46.34 -5.21 18.37
CA ILE A 7 44.95 -4.80 18.30
C ILE A 7 44.69 -3.63 19.25
N HIS A 8 44.12 -2.56 18.72
CA HIS A 8 43.58 -1.46 19.49
C HIS A 8 42.11 -1.23 19.11
N LYS A 9 41.25 -1.16 20.12
CA LYS A 9 39.80 -0.99 19.97
C LYS A 9 39.29 -0.01 21.01
N ALA A 10 38.49 0.95 20.57
CA ALA A 10 37.81 1.89 21.44
C ALA A 10 36.35 2.09 21.02
N PHE A 11 35.51 2.43 21.98
CA PHE A 11 34.17 2.98 21.73
C PHE A 11 34.13 4.41 22.24
N GLY A 12 34.19 5.37 21.32
CA GLY A 12 34.40 6.78 21.66
C GLY A 12 35.69 6.96 22.48
N LYS A 13 35.57 7.48 23.70
CA LYS A 13 36.72 7.70 24.60
C LYS A 13 37.13 6.45 25.40
N LYS A 14 36.32 5.38 25.39
CA LYS A 14 36.56 4.17 26.18
C LYS A 14 37.39 3.18 25.38
N VAL A 15 38.68 3.09 25.69
CA VAL A 15 39.58 2.07 25.11
C VAL A 15 39.29 0.71 25.76
N ILE A 16 39.00 -0.29 24.94
CA ILE A 16 38.73 -1.68 25.33
C ILE A 16 40.00 -2.53 25.20
N PHE A 17 40.70 -2.43 24.07
CA PHE A 17 41.97 -3.11 23.83
C PHE A 17 43.05 -2.10 23.48
N ASP A 18 44.26 -2.32 23.99
CA ASP A 18 45.40 -1.44 23.74
C ASP A 18 46.67 -2.24 23.49
N GLN A 19 47.13 -2.24 22.23
CA GLN A 19 48.24 -3.07 21.75
C GLN A 19 48.14 -4.54 22.20
N MET A 20 46.94 -5.12 22.07
CA MET A 20 46.68 -6.50 22.45
C MET A 20 47.12 -7.44 21.33
N SER A 21 47.90 -8.45 21.68
CA SER A 21 48.31 -9.52 20.77
C SER A 21 47.99 -10.87 21.39
N ALA A 22 47.50 -11.81 20.58
CA ALA A 22 47.17 -13.16 21.02
C ALA A 22 47.19 -14.12 19.83
N THR A 23 47.59 -15.37 20.07
CA THR A 23 47.62 -16.42 19.05
C THR A 23 46.84 -17.62 19.54
N PHE A 24 45.91 -18.10 18.70
CA PHE A 24 45.17 -19.33 18.90
C PHE A 24 45.41 -20.22 17.68
N ASP A 25 46.38 -21.12 17.80
CA ASP A 25 46.94 -21.87 16.67
C ASP A 25 46.79 -23.38 16.73
N GLN A 26 46.35 -23.93 17.86
CA GLN A 26 46.22 -25.36 18.06
C GLN A 26 44.74 -25.79 17.89
N PRO A 27 44.40 -26.51 16.82
CA PRO A 27 43.11 -27.18 16.74
C PRO A 27 42.97 -28.21 17.87
N GLY A 28 41.74 -28.48 18.25
CA GLY A 28 41.43 -29.45 19.29
C GLY A 28 41.85 -29.06 20.71
N LYS A 29 42.03 -27.76 20.96
CA LYS A 29 42.32 -27.18 22.27
C LYS A 29 41.17 -26.32 22.77
N VAL A 30 40.96 -26.36 24.08
CA VAL A 30 40.05 -25.47 24.79
C VAL A 30 40.84 -24.29 25.36
N TYR A 31 40.65 -23.11 24.77
CA TYR A 31 41.18 -21.84 25.23
C TYR A 31 40.14 -21.13 26.10
N ALA A 32 40.45 -20.92 27.38
CA ALA A 32 39.60 -20.15 28.28
C ALA A 32 40.15 -18.76 28.53
N ILE A 33 39.32 -17.72 28.36
CA ILE A 33 39.69 -16.33 28.60
C ILE A 33 38.89 -15.80 29.79
N LEU A 34 39.58 -15.65 30.91
CA LEU A 34 39.01 -15.11 32.14
C LEU A 34 39.09 -13.59 32.18
N GLY A 35 38.13 -12.93 32.82
CA GLY A 35 38.24 -11.49 33.10
C GLY A 35 37.00 -10.93 33.77
N ALA A 36 37.13 -9.75 34.37
CA ALA A 36 36.02 -9.06 35.04
C ALA A 36 34.85 -8.76 34.07
N SER A 37 33.65 -8.54 34.61
CA SER A 37 32.53 -8.05 33.80
C SER A 37 32.88 -6.70 33.18
N GLY A 38 32.56 -6.53 31.88
CA GLY A 38 32.88 -5.31 31.14
C GLY A 38 34.34 -5.12 30.74
N SER A 39 35.22 -6.12 30.90
CA SER A 39 36.62 -6.05 30.47
C SER A 39 36.85 -6.11 28.96
N GLY A 40 35.80 -6.41 28.18
CA GLY A 40 35.86 -6.50 26.72
C GLY A 40 35.76 -7.92 26.16
N LYS A 41 35.52 -8.95 26.99
CA LYS A 41 35.44 -10.36 26.55
C LYS A 41 34.48 -10.57 25.37
N THR A 42 33.22 -10.14 25.48
CA THR A 42 32.25 -10.25 24.37
C THR A 42 32.69 -9.47 23.13
N THR A 43 33.31 -8.29 23.31
CA THR A 43 33.90 -7.53 22.20
C THR A 43 34.98 -8.33 21.48
N LEU A 44 35.82 -9.07 22.22
CA LEU A 44 36.82 -9.96 21.64
C LEU A 44 36.16 -11.04 20.77
N LEU A 45 35.15 -11.74 21.28
CA LEU A 45 34.45 -12.76 20.48
C LEU A 45 33.78 -12.17 19.24
N HIS A 46 33.17 -10.99 19.35
CA HIS A 46 32.56 -10.31 18.20
C HIS A 46 33.62 -9.93 17.14
N MET A 47 34.82 -9.52 17.54
CA MET A 47 35.92 -9.28 16.60
C MET A 47 36.39 -10.58 15.95
N LEU A 48 36.60 -11.65 16.74
CA LEU A 48 37.00 -12.95 16.21
C LEU A 48 35.97 -13.51 15.21
N PHE A 49 34.68 -13.34 15.50
CA PHE A 49 33.56 -13.77 14.65
C PHE A 49 33.27 -12.83 13.47
N GLY A 50 34.03 -11.72 13.33
CA GLY A 50 33.90 -10.76 12.24
C GLY A 50 32.63 -9.88 12.28
N LEU A 51 31.96 -9.79 13.44
CA LEU A 51 30.82 -8.90 13.69
C LEU A 51 31.24 -7.47 13.98
N ASP A 52 32.38 -7.29 14.67
CA ASP A 52 32.99 -5.99 14.93
C ASP A 52 34.33 -5.94 14.21
N ARG A 53 34.44 -5.04 13.22
CA ARG A 53 35.65 -4.87 12.40
C ARG A 53 36.31 -3.51 12.61
N ASP A 54 35.78 -2.71 13.53
CA ASP A 54 36.26 -1.36 13.78
C ASP A 54 37.40 -1.38 14.80
N PHE A 55 38.59 -1.81 14.38
CA PHE A 55 39.80 -1.84 15.20
C PHE A 55 41.03 -1.52 14.35
N THR A 56 42.15 -1.20 15.01
CA THR A 56 43.46 -1.08 14.34
C THR A 56 44.38 -2.23 14.77
N GLY A 57 45.42 -2.52 14.00
CA GLY A 57 46.27 -3.70 14.17
C GLY A 57 46.01 -4.71 13.04
N SER A 58 46.46 -5.96 13.19
CA SER A 58 46.16 -7.01 12.22
C SER A 58 45.51 -8.23 12.85
N TYR A 59 44.52 -8.79 12.16
CA TYR A 59 43.84 -10.01 12.53
C TYR A 59 43.96 -11.00 11.36
N THR A 60 44.66 -12.11 11.57
CA THR A 60 44.76 -13.20 10.61
C THR A 60 43.85 -14.35 11.03
N LEU A 61 42.96 -14.77 10.14
CA LEU A 61 42.07 -15.92 10.30
C LEU A 61 42.32 -16.94 9.19
N PHE A 62 42.59 -18.20 9.56
CA PHE A 62 42.95 -19.26 8.62
C PHE A 62 44.11 -18.88 7.67
N GLY A 63 45.06 -18.09 8.16
CA GLY A 63 46.21 -17.64 7.38
C GLY A 63 45.92 -16.49 6.39
N ARG A 64 44.70 -15.94 6.36
CA ARG A 64 44.35 -14.74 5.58
C ARG A 64 44.10 -13.56 6.50
N ASP A 65 44.44 -12.36 6.05
CA ASP A 65 44.11 -11.14 6.78
C ASP A 65 42.58 -10.94 6.75
N ALA A 66 41.99 -10.71 7.92
CA ALA A 66 40.57 -10.51 8.11
C ALA A 66 40.04 -9.26 7.40
N SER A 67 40.89 -8.27 7.16
CA SER A 67 40.56 -7.06 6.40
C SER A 67 40.35 -7.32 4.90
N GLU A 68 40.92 -8.42 4.37
CA GLU A 68 40.74 -8.84 2.97
C GLU A 68 39.48 -9.69 2.76
N LEU A 69 38.84 -10.17 3.84
CA LEU A 69 37.65 -11.01 3.75
C LEU A 69 36.42 -10.18 3.41
N THR A 70 35.74 -10.55 2.33
CA THR A 70 34.46 -9.94 1.95
C THR A 70 33.34 -10.39 2.88
N ASN A 71 32.18 -9.70 2.82
CA ASN A 71 31.00 -10.13 3.58
C ASN A 71 30.57 -11.57 3.24
N ARG A 72 30.72 -11.97 1.97
CA ARG A 72 30.42 -13.33 1.53
C ARG A 72 31.39 -14.36 2.10
N ASP A 73 32.67 -14.00 2.24
CA ASP A 73 33.66 -14.87 2.88
C ASP A 73 33.31 -15.08 4.35
N TRP A 74 32.96 -14.00 5.06
CA TRP A 74 32.50 -14.05 6.44
C TRP A 74 31.21 -14.86 6.62
N ASP A 75 30.25 -14.74 5.69
CA ASP A 75 29.03 -15.56 5.73
C ASP A 75 29.36 -17.05 5.62
N GLY A 76 30.24 -17.41 4.69
CA GLY A 76 30.71 -18.79 4.53
C GLY A 76 31.45 -19.32 5.75
N ILE A 77 32.34 -18.51 6.33
CA ILE A 77 33.06 -18.85 7.55
C ILE A 77 32.06 -19.10 8.69
N ARG A 78 31.07 -18.21 8.87
CA ARG A 78 30.06 -18.30 9.94
C ARG A 78 29.03 -19.41 9.71
N SER A 79 28.84 -19.89 8.49
CA SER A 79 27.89 -20.97 8.20
C SER A 79 28.49 -22.36 8.40
N SER A 80 29.80 -22.54 8.21
CA SER A 80 30.41 -23.88 8.21
C SER A 80 31.66 -24.05 9.06
N ARG A 81 32.50 -23.03 9.23
CA ARG A 81 33.84 -23.20 9.83
C ARG A 81 33.96 -22.63 11.24
N MET A 82 33.22 -21.57 11.53
CA MET A 82 33.23 -20.89 12.83
C MET A 82 31.80 -20.71 13.33
N GLN A 83 31.55 -21.05 14.59
CA GLN A 83 30.24 -20.89 15.23
C GLN A 83 30.38 -20.14 16.55
N LEU A 84 29.35 -19.35 16.90
CA LEU A 84 29.31 -18.56 18.13
C LEU A 84 28.07 -18.93 18.94
N VAL A 85 28.28 -19.37 20.17
CA VAL A 85 27.23 -19.53 21.18
C VAL A 85 27.25 -18.31 22.09
N TYR A 86 26.14 -17.60 22.14
CA TYR A 86 25.98 -16.39 22.92
C TYR A 86 25.53 -16.72 24.36
N GLN A 87 25.73 -15.77 25.28
CA GLN A 87 25.23 -15.85 26.65
C GLN A 87 23.69 -15.96 26.69
N ASP A 88 22.99 -15.21 25.84
CA ASP A 88 21.58 -15.44 25.53
C ASP A 88 21.50 -16.42 24.36
N ASP A 89 20.86 -17.59 24.54
CA ASP A 89 20.85 -18.72 23.60
C ASP A 89 20.56 -18.41 22.10
N LYS A 90 19.95 -17.24 21.79
CA LYS A 90 19.48 -16.81 20.46
C LYS A 90 18.72 -17.93 19.72
N LEU A 91 17.92 -18.68 20.45
CA LEU A 91 17.07 -19.73 19.90
C LEU A 91 15.70 -19.18 19.50
N LEU A 92 15.06 -19.87 18.55
CA LEU A 92 13.71 -19.54 18.10
C LEU A 92 12.69 -20.12 19.10
N GLY A 93 12.27 -19.30 20.07
CA GLY A 93 11.45 -19.71 21.20
C GLY A 93 10.12 -20.41 20.87
N ASP A 94 9.45 -19.99 19.78
CA ASP A 94 8.17 -20.59 19.35
C ASP A 94 8.32 -21.86 18.51
N PHE A 95 9.54 -22.18 18.11
CA PHE A 95 9.89 -23.37 17.33
C PHE A 95 10.28 -24.52 18.26
N THR A 96 10.24 -25.75 17.75
CA THR A 96 10.66 -26.91 18.54
C THR A 96 12.18 -26.97 18.67
N VAL A 97 12.65 -27.82 19.59
CA VAL A 97 14.07 -28.19 19.71
C VAL A 97 14.61 -28.68 18.36
N GLU A 98 13.91 -29.61 17.73
CA GLU A 98 14.27 -30.16 16.42
C GLU A 98 14.31 -29.09 15.32
N ASP A 99 13.34 -28.17 15.29
CA ASP A 99 13.29 -27.09 14.31
C ASP A 99 14.53 -26.19 14.38
N ASN A 100 15.00 -25.89 15.60
CA ASN A 100 16.17 -25.05 15.81
C ASN A 100 17.45 -25.70 15.27
N LEU A 101 17.56 -27.03 15.35
CA LEU A 101 18.67 -27.79 14.76
C LEU A 101 18.52 -27.93 13.23
N LYS A 102 17.31 -28.21 12.74
CA LYS A 102 17.00 -28.26 11.30
C LYS A 102 17.30 -26.94 10.59
N PHE A 103 17.21 -25.82 11.29
CA PHE A 103 17.53 -24.49 10.75
C PHE A 103 19.04 -24.30 10.55
N ALA A 104 19.86 -24.89 11.42
CA ALA A 104 21.31 -24.75 11.37
C ALA A 104 21.98 -25.69 10.35
N LEU A 105 21.37 -26.81 9.99
CA LEU A 105 21.96 -27.78 9.06
C LEU A 105 22.16 -27.21 7.66
N ASN A 106 23.40 -27.32 7.18
CA ASN A 106 23.77 -26.97 5.81
C ASN A 106 23.26 -28.00 4.77
N ASP A 107 23.32 -29.31 5.10
CA ASP A 107 22.81 -30.38 4.23
C ASP A 107 21.43 -30.90 4.72
N PRO A 108 20.36 -30.72 3.93
CA PRO A 108 19.03 -31.25 4.22
C PRO A 108 18.94 -32.77 4.33
N HIS A 109 19.77 -33.51 3.59
CA HIS A 109 19.58 -34.93 3.31
C HIS A 109 20.30 -35.85 4.30
N GLN A 110 21.25 -35.31 5.07
CA GLN A 110 21.98 -36.05 6.11
C GLN A 110 21.53 -35.70 7.55
N GLY A 111 20.46 -34.91 7.68
CA GLY A 111 20.17 -34.15 8.90
C GLY A 111 19.55 -34.91 10.08
N GLU A 112 18.66 -35.87 9.85
CA GLU A 112 17.84 -36.43 10.95
C GLU A 112 18.65 -37.25 11.95
N GLU A 113 19.56 -38.10 11.47
CA GLU A 113 20.42 -38.89 12.35
C GLU A 113 21.45 -38.00 13.08
N ALA A 114 22.00 -37.00 12.41
CA ALA A 114 22.90 -36.02 13.02
C ALA A 114 22.18 -35.21 14.13
N ILE A 115 20.94 -34.77 13.88
CA ILE A 115 20.09 -34.12 14.88
C ILE A 115 19.86 -35.05 16.07
N ARG A 116 19.47 -36.30 15.81
CA ARG A 116 19.20 -37.28 16.88
C ARG A 116 20.44 -37.50 17.74
N GLN A 117 21.62 -37.66 17.13
CA GLN A 117 22.87 -37.83 17.85
C GLN A 117 23.25 -36.58 18.65
N ALA A 118 23.11 -35.38 18.08
CA ALA A 118 23.39 -34.13 18.77
C ALA A 118 22.47 -33.95 20.00
N LEU A 119 21.18 -34.27 19.87
CA LEU A 119 20.22 -34.24 20.98
C LEU A 119 20.52 -35.30 22.04
N ALA A 120 20.94 -36.51 21.63
CA ALA A 120 21.32 -37.58 22.55
C ALA A 120 22.51 -37.18 23.42
N ARG A 121 23.56 -36.61 22.79
CA ARG A 121 24.77 -36.15 23.50
C ARG A 121 24.49 -35.04 24.52
N MET A 122 23.37 -34.32 24.36
CA MET A 122 22.96 -33.21 25.23
C MET A 122 21.83 -33.54 26.20
N ASP A 123 21.38 -34.80 26.23
CA ASP A 123 20.22 -35.21 27.03
C ASP A 123 18.96 -34.37 26.71
N LEU A 124 18.67 -34.21 25.41
CA LEU A 124 17.53 -33.43 24.90
C LEU A 124 16.60 -34.25 24.00
N LEU A 125 16.82 -35.57 23.87
CA LEU A 125 16.01 -36.42 22.98
C LEU A 125 14.52 -36.41 23.34
N GLU A 126 14.18 -36.45 24.63
CA GLU A 126 12.77 -36.43 25.07
C GLU A 126 12.09 -35.09 24.78
N LEU A 127 12.89 -34.03 24.59
CA LEU A 127 12.43 -32.66 24.36
C LEU A 127 12.37 -32.30 22.87
N THR A 128 12.65 -33.25 21.96
CA THR A 128 12.75 -33.04 20.50
C THR A 128 11.59 -32.20 19.92
N HIS A 129 10.36 -32.49 20.32
CA HIS A 129 9.16 -31.79 19.82
C HIS A 129 8.65 -30.68 20.76
N GLN A 130 9.33 -30.42 21.87
CA GLN A 130 8.98 -29.35 22.80
C GLN A 130 9.37 -27.99 22.21
N LYS A 131 8.52 -26.98 22.40
CA LYS A 131 8.84 -25.59 22.05
C LYS A 131 9.95 -25.07 22.95
N VAL A 132 10.94 -24.39 22.36
CA VAL A 132 12.11 -23.87 23.09
C VAL A 132 11.74 -22.94 24.24
N LYS A 133 10.66 -22.15 24.11
CA LYS A 133 10.20 -21.27 25.19
C LYS A 133 9.80 -21.98 26.48
N LYS A 134 9.54 -23.30 26.43
CA LYS A 134 9.22 -24.14 27.58
C LYS A 134 10.44 -24.81 28.22
N LEU A 135 11.62 -24.65 27.64
CA LEU A 135 12.86 -25.24 28.17
C LEU A 135 13.38 -24.45 29.37
N SER A 136 14.07 -25.15 30.26
CA SER A 136 14.89 -24.53 31.32
C SER A 136 16.09 -23.78 30.71
N GLY A 137 16.72 -22.88 31.49
CA GLY A 137 17.90 -22.15 31.02
C GLY A 137 19.05 -23.07 30.61
N GLY A 138 19.28 -24.14 31.36
CA GLY A 138 20.31 -25.15 31.03
C GLY A 138 20.00 -25.95 29.78
N GLU A 139 18.75 -26.34 29.57
CA GLU A 139 18.33 -27.02 28.34
C GLU A 139 18.51 -26.12 27.11
N LYS A 140 18.18 -24.82 27.22
CA LYS A 140 18.42 -23.85 26.13
C LYS A 140 19.90 -23.71 25.82
N GLN A 141 20.75 -23.67 26.83
CA GLN A 141 22.20 -23.57 26.64
C GLN A 141 22.76 -24.82 25.95
N ARG A 142 22.34 -26.02 26.39
CA ARG A 142 22.71 -27.28 25.74
C ARG A 142 22.23 -27.35 24.29
N LEU A 143 21.02 -26.87 24.02
CA LEU A 143 20.49 -26.80 22.66
C LEU A 143 21.26 -25.81 21.78
N ALA A 144 21.61 -24.63 22.31
CA ALA A 144 22.41 -23.65 21.57
C ALA A 144 23.79 -24.22 21.20
N LEU A 145 24.41 -24.96 22.12
CA LEU A 145 25.67 -25.66 21.90
C LEU A 145 25.54 -26.80 20.89
N ALA A 146 24.50 -27.64 20.99
CA ALA A 146 24.21 -28.68 19.99
C ALA A 146 24.01 -28.07 18.59
N ARG A 147 23.28 -26.95 18.50
CA ARG A 147 23.04 -26.24 17.24
C ARG A 147 24.33 -25.73 16.61
N ALA A 148 25.23 -25.17 17.41
CA ALA A 148 26.52 -24.68 16.94
C ALA A 148 27.44 -25.83 16.51
N ALA A 149 27.46 -26.94 17.25
CA ALA A 149 28.31 -28.09 16.96
C ALA A 149 27.83 -28.94 15.77
N LEU A 150 26.56 -28.80 15.37
CA LEU A 150 25.89 -29.67 14.40
C LEU A 150 26.57 -29.75 13.03
N ASN A 151 27.24 -28.68 12.60
CA ASN A 151 27.95 -28.61 11.31
C ASN A 151 29.47 -28.90 11.45
N HIS A 152 29.92 -29.44 12.58
CA HIS A 152 31.33 -29.74 12.85
C HIS A 152 32.28 -28.55 12.58
N PRO A 153 32.11 -27.42 13.28
CA PRO A 153 32.94 -26.25 13.04
C PRO A 153 34.40 -26.51 13.42
N GLU A 154 35.31 -25.90 12.68
CA GLU A 154 36.73 -25.87 13.03
C GLU A 154 37.01 -24.97 14.24
N ILE A 155 36.18 -23.94 14.44
CA ILE A 155 36.31 -22.98 15.54
C ILE A 155 34.95 -22.80 16.23
N LEU A 156 34.91 -23.00 17.53
CA LEU A 156 33.73 -22.75 18.35
C LEU A 156 34.03 -21.66 19.37
N LEU A 157 33.28 -20.56 19.29
CA LEU A 157 33.35 -19.43 20.21
C LEU A 157 32.21 -19.53 21.22
N LEU A 158 32.49 -19.42 22.52
CA LEU A 158 31.50 -19.55 23.58
C LEU A 158 31.51 -18.32 24.50
N ASP A 159 30.41 -17.58 24.55
CA ASP A 159 30.22 -16.44 25.46
C ASP A 159 29.51 -16.87 26.75
N GLU A 160 30.25 -16.92 27.86
CA GLU A 160 29.76 -17.27 29.20
C GLU A 160 28.89 -18.56 29.22
N PRO A 161 29.40 -19.69 28.68
CA PRO A 161 28.57 -20.87 28.42
C PRO A 161 27.99 -21.54 29.68
N THR A 162 28.52 -21.21 30.87
CA THR A 162 28.16 -21.82 32.16
C THR A 162 27.63 -20.81 33.18
N GLY A 163 27.57 -19.52 32.84
CA GLY A 163 27.35 -18.44 33.82
C GLY A 163 26.03 -18.52 34.59
N ASN A 164 24.99 -19.12 33.99
CA ASN A 164 23.67 -19.30 34.60
C ASN A 164 23.35 -20.77 34.94
N LEU A 165 24.35 -21.65 34.94
CA LEU A 165 24.16 -23.09 35.12
C LEU A 165 24.59 -23.55 36.52
N ASP A 166 23.84 -24.50 37.07
CA ASP A 166 24.28 -25.29 38.22
C ASP A 166 25.50 -26.18 37.86
N ASP A 167 26.11 -26.79 38.87
CA ASP A 167 27.34 -27.57 38.68
C ASP A 167 27.14 -28.80 37.79
N ALA A 168 25.98 -29.47 37.89
CA ALA A 168 25.67 -30.64 37.08
C ALA A 168 25.55 -30.28 35.59
N ASN A 169 24.82 -29.21 35.28
CA ASN A 169 24.67 -28.71 33.91
C ASN A 169 25.99 -28.15 33.36
N THR A 170 26.77 -27.46 34.21
CA THR A 170 28.12 -26.99 33.88
C THR A 170 29.00 -28.16 33.46
N HIS A 171 28.99 -29.25 34.22
CA HIS A 171 29.76 -30.45 33.91
C HIS A 171 29.38 -31.05 32.55
N ILE A 172 28.07 -31.23 32.28
CA ILE A 172 27.57 -31.78 31.00
C ILE A 172 28.03 -30.92 29.82
N VAL A 173 27.87 -29.59 29.93
CA VAL A 173 28.26 -28.64 28.88
C VAL A 173 29.77 -28.69 28.64
N MET A 174 30.57 -28.66 29.69
CA MET A 174 32.02 -28.63 29.57
C MET A 174 32.62 -29.97 29.12
N GLU A 175 32.04 -31.10 29.52
CA GLU A 175 32.41 -32.42 28.99
C GLU A 175 32.15 -32.50 27.48
N TYR A 176 31.02 -31.98 27.02
CA TYR A 176 30.74 -31.91 25.58
C TYR A 176 31.73 -31.01 24.84
N VAL A 177 32.07 -29.85 25.41
CA VAL A 177 33.09 -28.94 24.86
C VAL A 177 34.45 -29.65 24.72
N GLN A 178 34.86 -30.42 25.72
CA GLN A 178 36.09 -31.21 25.64
C GLN A 178 36.02 -32.27 24.55
N LYS A 179 34.90 -32.98 24.40
CA LYS A 179 34.71 -33.95 23.30
C LYS A 179 34.82 -33.30 21.93
N LEU A 180 34.23 -32.12 21.73
CA LEU A 180 34.39 -31.36 20.48
C LEU A 180 35.86 -31.01 20.21
N ALA A 181 36.58 -30.60 21.25
CA ALA A 181 38.01 -30.34 21.13
C ALA A 181 38.80 -31.61 20.77
N GLU A 182 38.48 -32.75 21.36
CA GLU A 182 39.08 -34.03 20.99
C GLU A 182 38.76 -34.43 19.53
N GLU A 183 37.61 -34.00 19.00
CA GLU A 183 37.23 -34.09 17.59
C GLU A 183 37.90 -33.00 16.69
N SER A 184 39.00 -32.39 17.14
CA SER A 184 39.79 -31.36 16.43
C SER A 184 39.15 -29.96 16.31
N CYS A 185 38.07 -29.67 17.04
CA CYS A 185 37.52 -28.31 17.10
C CYS A 185 38.39 -27.39 17.99
N MET A 186 38.80 -26.22 17.51
CA MET A 186 39.39 -25.20 18.37
C MET A 186 38.28 -24.48 19.14
N VAL A 187 38.26 -24.58 20.46
CA VAL A 187 37.24 -23.91 21.28
C VAL A 187 37.86 -22.69 21.97
N ILE A 188 37.24 -21.52 21.81
CA ILE A 188 37.58 -20.30 22.56
C ILE A 188 36.37 -19.93 23.39
N LEU A 189 36.47 -20.11 24.70
CA LEU A 189 35.43 -19.74 25.64
C LEU A 189 35.87 -18.53 26.46
N ILE A 190 34.94 -17.62 26.68
CA ILE A 190 35.14 -16.50 27.59
C ILE A 190 34.25 -16.70 28.80
N THR A 191 34.79 -16.48 30.00
CA THR A 191 33.98 -16.56 31.21
C THR A 191 34.58 -15.77 32.38
N HIS A 192 33.81 -15.57 33.43
CA HIS A 192 34.32 -15.20 34.75
C HIS A 192 34.22 -16.36 35.76
N ASP A 193 33.69 -17.50 35.33
CA ASP A 193 33.48 -18.69 36.14
C ASP A 193 34.77 -19.52 36.29
N SER A 194 35.26 -19.63 37.53
CA SER A 194 36.45 -20.40 37.86
C SER A 194 36.28 -21.91 37.64
N ARG A 195 35.04 -22.45 37.66
CA ARG A 195 34.78 -23.89 37.44
C ARG A 195 35.29 -24.36 36.08
N VAL A 196 35.38 -23.46 35.10
CA VAL A 196 35.83 -23.79 33.73
C VAL A 196 37.35 -23.99 33.64
N MET A 197 38.14 -23.51 34.61
CA MET A 197 39.60 -23.62 34.58
C MET A 197 40.11 -25.06 34.54
N GLU A 198 39.36 -26.00 35.13
CA GLU A 198 39.72 -27.42 35.12
C GLU A 198 39.67 -28.02 33.71
N TYR A 199 38.76 -27.52 32.88
CA TYR A 199 38.51 -28.01 31.53
C TYR A 199 39.39 -27.37 30.46
N ALA A 200 39.94 -26.17 30.75
CA ALA A 200 40.77 -25.42 29.83
C ALA A 200 42.14 -26.09 29.63
N ASP A 201 42.58 -26.18 28.37
CA ASP A 201 43.95 -26.55 28.02
C ASP A 201 44.89 -25.34 28.11
N VAL A 202 44.40 -24.17 27.71
CA VAL A 202 45.16 -22.91 27.77
C VAL A 202 44.31 -21.86 28.44
N LEU A 203 44.87 -21.25 29.47
CA LEU A 203 44.22 -20.23 30.26
C LEU A 203 44.80 -18.86 29.93
N TYR A 204 43.92 -17.98 29.49
CA TYR A 204 44.19 -16.57 29.28
C TYR A 204 43.42 -15.72 30.30
N ARG A 205 43.94 -14.53 30.56
CA ARG A 205 43.32 -13.52 31.41
C ARG A 205 43.32 -12.19 30.69
N LEU A 206 42.13 -11.62 30.54
CA LEU A 206 41.89 -10.32 29.95
C LEU A 206 41.92 -9.26 31.06
N GLU A 207 43.09 -8.65 31.23
CA GLU A 207 43.36 -7.64 32.24
C GLU A 207 44.15 -6.48 31.63
N GLN A 208 43.96 -5.28 32.15
CA GLN A 208 44.66 -4.08 31.67
C GLN A 208 44.54 -3.87 30.14
N LYS A 209 43.38 -4.21 29.55
CA LYS A 209 43.10 -4.08 28.10
C LYS A 209 43.97 -4.98 27.20
N LYS A 210 44.62 -5.99 27.77
CA LYS A 210 45.47 -6.97 27.08
C LYS A 210 45.08 -8.39 27.49
N ILE A 211 45.43 -9.34 26.63
CA ILE A 211 45.28 -10.77 26.91
C ILE A 211 46.64 -11.29 27.36
N LEU A 212 46.68 -11.91 28.54
CA LEU A 212 47.88 -12.50 29.12
C LEU A 212 47.66 -14.01 29.26
N GLU A 213 48.62 -14.81 28.78
CA GLU A 213 48.63 -16.25 29.04
C GLU A 213 49.00 -16.48 30.51
N VAL A 214 48.18 -17.23 31.22
CA VAL A 214 48.34 -17.53 32.65
C VAL A 214 48.85 -18.95 32.85
N ASP A 215 48.29 -19.90 32.11
CA ASP A 215 48.61 -21.32 32.25
C ASP A 215 48.40 -22.07 30.94
N ARG A 216 49.15 -23.15 30.74
CA ARG A 216 49.06 -24.03 29.58
C ARG A 216 49.32 -25.48 30.00
N LYS A 217 48.31 -26.33 29.82
CA LYS A 217 48.42 -27.77 29.98
C LYS A 217 48.94 -28.41 28.70
N GLU A 218 50.06 -29.12 28.80
CA GLU A 218 50.54 -29.95 27.71
C GLU A 218 49.64 -31.18 27.53
N LYS A 219 48.88 -31.20 26.44
CA LYS A 219 48.08 -32.36 25.99
C LYS A 219 48.54 -32.66 24.57
N SER A 220 49.12 -33.84 24.33
CA SER A 220 49.53 -34.28 22.99
C SER A 220 48.31 -34.79 22.23
N VAL A 221 47.70 -33.92 21.43
CA VAL A 221 46.64 -34.32 20.50
C VAL A 221 47.25 -34.42 19.11
N SER A 222 47.22 -35.61 18.50
CA SER A 222 47.64 -35.80 17.12
C SER A 222 46.56 -35.27 16.17
N VAL A 223 46.68 -34.01 15.76
CA VAL A 223 45.72 -33.38 14.85
C VAL A 223 46.15 -33.64 13.39
N PRO A 224 45.29 -34.19 12.52
CA PRO A 224 45.57 -34.28 11.09
C PRO A 224 45.64 -32.87 10.46
N PRO A 225 46.50 -32.65 9.45
CA PRO A 225 46.60 -31.35 8.80
C PRO A 225 45.26 -30.95 8.16
N VAL A 226 44.71 -29.81 8.59
CA VAL A 226 43.47 -29.25 8.03
C VAL A 226 43.80 -28.68 6.64
N THR A 227 43.43 -29.42 5.60
CA THR A 227 43.58 -28.97 4.20
C THR A 227 42.50 -27.94 3.88
N MET A 228 42.91 -26.75 3.41
CA MET A 228 42.00 -25.67 3.04
C MET A 228 41.14 -26.09 1.83
N SER A 229 39.85 -26.32 2.03
CA SER A 229 38.87 -26.35 0.94
C SER A 229 37.82 -25.26 1.19
N LEU A 230 37.79 -24.25 0.31
CA LEU A 230 36.79 -23.18 0.35
C LEU A 230 35.50 -23.67 -0.33
N ASN A 231 34.87 -24.70 0.25
CA ASN A 231 33.53 -25.08 -0.15
C ASN A 231 32.55 -24.23 0.66
N PHE A 232 32.22 -23.07 0.10
CA PHE A 232 31.17 -22.20 0.63
C PHE A 232 29.83 -22.94 0.59
N SER A 233 29.20 -23.10 1.75
CA SER A 233 27.83 -23.61 1.85
C SER A 233 26.92 -22.72 1.00
N GLN A 234 26.12 -23.34 0.13
CA GLN A 234 25.16 -22.59 -0.68
C GLN A 234 24.03 -22.03 0.20
N PRO A 235 23.48 -20.86 -0.14
CA PRO A 235 22.34 -20.30 0.58
C PRO A 235 21.16 -21.29 0.62
N LEU A 236 20.42 -21.29 1.73
CA LEU A 236 19.26 -22.15 1.93
C LEU A 236 18.28 -22.04 0.73
N PRO A 237 17.76 -23.17 0.21
CA PRO A 237 16.81 -23.15 -0.89
C PRO A 237 15.58 -22.30 -0.56
N LYS A 238 15.11 -21.46 -1.50
CA LYS A 238 13.94 -20.58 -1.33
C LYS A 238 12.69 -21.30 -0.78
N ARG A 239 12.48 -22.57 -1.18
CA ARG A 239 11.37 -23.41 -0.70
C ARG A 239 11.41 -23.67 0.81
N LYS A 240 12.60 -23.82 1.41
CA LYS A 240 12.75 -23.99 2.87
C LYS A 240 12.50 -22.68 3.61
N LEU A 241 13.04 -21.58 3.11
CA LEU A 241 12.78 -20.24 3.66
C LEU A 241 11.27 -19.94 3.73
N LEU A 242 10.53 -20.27 2.67
CA LEU A 242 9.07 -20.20 2.66
C LEU A 242 8.42 -21.08 3.74
N GLY A 243 8.88 -22.32 3.92
CA GLY A 243 8.39 -23.20 4.97
C GLY A 243 8.58 -22.62 6.38
N TYR A 244 9.74 -22.03 6.67
CA TYR A 244 10.00 -21.34 7.94
C TYR A 244 9.15 -20.08 8.10
N ALA A 245 8.98 -19.30 7.04
CA ALA A 245 8.10 -18.13 7.04
C ALA A 245 6.65 -18.52 7.38
N TRP A 246 6.13 -19.57 6.72
CA TRP A 246 4.80 -20.11 7.01
C TRP A 246 4.67 -20.64 8.44
N LYS A 247 5.68 -21.33 8.96
CA LYS A 247 5.68 -21.82 10.34
C LYS A 247 5.74 -20.66 11.36
N SER A 248 6.51 -19.62 11.07
CA SER A 248 6.57 -18.38 11.86
C SER A 248 5.22 -17.68 11.92
N VAL A 249 4.52 -17.57 10.78
CA VAL A 249 3.14 -17.06 10.71
C VAL A 249 2.23 -17.94 11.57
N ARG A 250 2.25 -19.27 11.35
CA ARG A 250 1.38 -20.22 12.07
C ARG A 250 1.57 -20.16 13.60
N CYS A 251 2.80 -20.01 14.08
CA CYS A 251 3.07 -19.88 15.51
C CYS A 251 2.52 -18.57 16.10
N ARG A 252 2.42 -17.51 15.30
CA ARG A 252 1.87 -16.20 15.69
C ARG A 252 0.41 -16.00 15.29
N VAL A 253 -0.26 -17.01 14.72
CA VAL A 253 -1.67 -16.89 14.30
C VAL A 253 -2.55 -16.49 15.48
N SER A 254 -2.30 -16.99 16.71
CA SER A 254 -3.05 -16.56 17.90
C SER A 254 -2.91 -15.07 18.16
N ASP A 255 -1.70 -14.54 18.06
CA ASP A 255 -1.41 -13.14 18.36
C ASP A 255 -1.92 -12.22 17.24
N LEU A 256 -1.77 -12.66 15.98
CA LEU A 256 -2.36 -12.04 14.80
C LEU A 256 -3.88 -11.97 14.91
N ILE A 257 -4.53 -13.07 15.31
CA ILE A 257 -5.98 -13.13 15.52
C ILE A 257 -6.39 -12.22 16.69
N LEU A 258 -5.69 -12.30 17.82
CA LEU A 258 -5.99 -11.53 19.02
C LEU A 258 -5.91 -10.01 18.78
N HIS A 259 -4.95 -9.56 17.98
CA HIS A 259 -4.80 -8.14 17.65
C HIS A 259 -5.65 -7.70 16.45
N ASN A 260 -5.80 -8.52 15.41
CA ASN A 260 -6.49 -8.12 14.19
C ASN A 260 -8.01 -8.32 14.24
N ILE A 261 -8.54 -9.28 15.03
CA ILE A 261 -9.99 -9.44 15.18
C ILE A 261 -10.64 -8.18 15.78
N PRO A 262 -10.15 -7.58 16.87
CA PRO A 262 -10.74 -6.35 17.42
C PRO A 262 -10.70 -5.19 16.42
N ILE A 263 -9.58 -5.01 15.71
CA ILE A 263 -9.43 -3.95 14.70
C ILE A 263 -10.42 -4.18 13.55
N THR A 264 -10.50 -5.40 13.04
CA THR A 264 -11.44 -5.77 11.98
C THR A 264 -12.89 -5.61 12.44
N ALA A 265 -13.20 -5.98 13.67
CA ALA A 265 -14.53 -5.83 14.25
C ALA A 265 -14.91 -4.34 14.39
N ILE A 266 -13.99 -3.49 14.87
CA ILE A 266 -14.18 -2.03 14.92
C ILE A 266 -14.42 -1.49 13.52
N PHE A 267 -13.64 -1.93 12.53
CA PHE A 267 -13.80 -1.50 11.14
C PHE A 267 -15.13 -1.96 10.54
N ILE A 268 -15.56 -3.20 10.78
CA ILE A 268 -16.87 -3.70 10.36
C ILE A 268 -17.99 -2.91 11.02
N VAL A 269 -17.91 -2.64 12.33
CA VAL A 269 -18.89 -1.82 13.04
C VAL A 269 -18.92 -0.40 12.47
N PHE A 270 -17.76 0.19 12.18
CA PHE A 270 -17.66 1.49 11.52
C PHE A 270 -18.32 1.48 10.14
N VAL A 271 -18.02 0.50 9.29
CA VAL A 271 -18.62 0.36 7.96
C VAL A 271 -20.14 0.14 8.06
N LEU A 272 -20.61 -0.69 9.00
CA LEU A 272 -22.04 -0.90 9.24
C LEU A 272 -22.73 0.37 9.73
N LEU A 273 -22.13 1.11 10.68
CA LEU A 273 -22.65 2.39 11.15
C LEU A 273 -22.66 3.43 10.03
N PHE A 274 -21.61 3.50 9.22
CA PHE A 274 -21.52 4.41 8.09
C PHE A 274 -22.60 4.10 7.04
N ASN A 275 -22.78 2.83 6.69
CA ASN A 275 -23.86 2.40 5.80
C ASN A 275 -25.25 2.63 6.43
N LEU A 276 -25.40 2.47 7.74
CA LEU A 276 -26.65 2.78 8.44
C LEU A 276 -26.96 4.27 8.39
N VAL A 277 -25.96 5.15 8.55
CA VAL A 277 -26.13 6.60 8.42
C VAL A 277 -26.51 6.98 6.99
N LEU A 278 -25.83 6.44 5.98
CA LEU A 278 -26.19 6.64 4.57
C LEU A 278 -27.61 6.13 4.29
N GLY A 279 -27.95 4.93 4.75
CA GLY A 279 -29.27 4.34 4.63
C GLY A 279 -30.36 5.14 5.35
N MET A 280 -30.09 5.65 6.56
CA MET A 280 -31.01 6.55 7.25
C MET A 280 -31.15 7.87 6.52
N THR A 281 -30.11 8.37 5.85
CA THR A 281 -30.22 9.57 5.02
C THR A 281 -31.15 9.31 3.84
N HIS A 282 -31.04 8.15 3.19
CA HIS A 282 -31.98 7.72 2.15
C HIS A 282 -33.38 7.43 2.67
N VAL A 283 -33.56 6.85 3.86
CA VAL A 283 -34.89 6.59 4.43
C VAL A 283 -35.52 7.86 4.98
N VAL A 284 -34.75 8.78 5.55
CA VAL A 284 -35.26 10.12 5.94
C VAL A 284 -35.58 10.93 4.69
N LEU A 285 -34.77 10.83 3.64
CA LEU A 285 -35.09 11.37 2.31
C LEU A 285 -36.37 10.71 1.77
N ASP A 286 -36.47 9.39 1.78
CA ASP A 286 -37.64 8.64 1.32
C ASP A 286 -38.86 8.86 2.21
N MET A 287 -38.73 9.11 3.52
CA MET A 287 -39.84 9.45 4.43
C MET A 287 -40.26 10.91 4.26
N MET A 288 -39.30 11.82 4.01
CA MET A 288 -39.59 13.18 3.55
C MET A 288 -40.29 13.16 2.18
N MET A 289 -39.92 12.22 1.31
CA MET A 289 -40.53 12.01 -0.02
C MET A 289 -41.83 11.17 0.04
N GLN A 290 -42.03 10.30 1.03
CA GLN A 290 -43.26 9.51 1.23
C GLN A 290 -44.38 10.36 1.87
N GLY A 291 -44.05 11.50 2.48
CA GLY A 291 -45.03 12.53 2.80
C GLY A 291 -45.68 13.17 1.55
N ILE A 292 -45.16 12.88 0.35
CA ILE A 292 -45.61 13.45 -0.94
C ILE A 292 -46.56 12.49 -1.68
N ASP A 293 -46.79 11.27 -1.22
CA ASP A 293 -47.65 10.32 -1.93
C ASP A 293 -48.78 9.73 -1.06
N ASN A 294 -49.90 10.44 -1.03
CA ASN A 294 -51.21 9.80 -1.03
C ASN A 294 -52.28 10.77 -1.50
N GLN A 295 -52.85 10.45 -2.67
CA GLN A 295 -54.00 11.06 -3.34
C GLN A 295 -53.71 12.27 -4.24
N SER A 296 -53.03 12.02 -5.35
CA SER A 296 -53.25 12.82 -6.56
C SER A 296 -53.76 11.92 -7.68
N ILE A 297 -54.96 12.23 -8.16
CA ILE A 297 -55.52 11.60 -9.36
C ILE A 297 -54.86 12.29 -10.54
N LEU A 298 -54.02 11.56 -11.27
CA LEU A 298 -53.47 11.99 -12.54
C LEU A 298 -54.58 11.91 -13.60
N ILE A 299 -55.02 13.04 -14.13
CA ILE A 299 -55.89 13.08 -15.32
C ILE A 299 -55.01 13.47 -16.50
N ASP A 300 -54.69 12.49 -17.33
CA ASP A 300 -54.07 12.67 -18.64
C ASP A 300 -54.98 13.54 -19.53
N LEU A 301 -54.52 14.75 -19.83
CA LEU A 301 -55.25 15.71 -20.67
C LEU A 301 -55.01 15.49 -22.17
N GLY A 302 -54.15 14.55 -22.56
CA GLY A 302 -53.86 14.22 -23.97
C GLY A 302 -55.06 13.63 -24.72
N ASN A 303 -56.10 13.18 -24.00
CA ASN A 303 -57.27 12.51 -24.57
C ASN A 303 -58.59 13.29 -24.46
N PHE A 304 -58.56 14.57 -24.05
CA PHE A 304 -59.78 15.37 -24.01
C PHE A 304 -60.14 15.91 -25.39
N LYS A 305 -61.39 15.70 -25.81
CA LYS A 305 -61.94 16.33 -27.02
C LYS A 305 -62.09 17.83 -26.80
N ASP A 306 -61.86 18.62 -27.86
CA ASP A 306 -61.93 20.09 -27.86
C ASP A 306 -63.19 20.66 -27.18
N ALA A 307 -64.32 19.97 -27.30
CA ALA A 307 -65.59 20.34 -26.67
C ALA A 307 -65.53 20.44 -25.13
N VAL A 308 -64.69 19.65 -24.46
CA VAL A 308 -64.51 19.72 -23.01
C VAL A 308 -63.61 20.90 -22.64
N ARG A 309 -62.57 21.15 -23.44
CA ARG A 309 -61.65 22.29 -23.24
C ARG A 309 -62.38 23.64 -23.39
N ASP A 310 -63.30 23.72 -24.35
CA ASP A 310 -64.14 24.91 -24.56
C ASP A 310 -65.17 25.13 -23.44
N GLU A 311 -65.74 24.07 -22.85
CA GLU A 311 -66.69 24.19 -21.74
C GLU A 311 -66.05 24.81 -20.47
N TYR A 312 -64.81 24.46 -20.18
CA TYR A 312 -64.09 24.97 -19.00
C TYR A 312 -63.49 26.36 -19.22
N ASN A 313 -63.07 26.69 -20.45
CA ASN A 313 -62.65 28.05 -20.82
C ASN A 313 -63.80 29.07 -20.69
N VAL A 314 -65.03 28.69 -21.02
CA VAL A 314 -66.23 29.55 -20.88
C VAL A 314 -66.60 29.82 -19.41
N LYS A 315 -66.12 28.99 -18.47
CA LYS A 315 -66.31 29.18 -17.02
C LYS A 315 -65.17 30.01 -16.37
N GLY A 316 -64.30 30.61 -17.17
CA GLY A 316 -63.25 31.54 -16.72
C GLY A 316 -61.94 30.88 -16.28
N ILE A 317 -61.73 29.59 -16.57
CA ILE A 317 -60.49 28.87 -16.24
C ILE A 317 -59.65 28.74 -17.51
N THR A 318 -58.47 29.36 -17.53
CA THR A 318 -57.51 29.25 -18.65
C THR A 318 -56.45 28.19 -18.34
N LEU A 319 -56.25 27.23 -19.24
CA LEU A 319 -55.25 26.16 -19.13
C LEU A 319 -54.00 26.52 -19.96
N ALA A 320 -52.84 26.71 -19.32
CA ALA A 320 -51.55 27.04 -19.95
C ALA A 320 -50.38 26.20 -19.36
N ALA A 321 -49.39 25.89 -20.20
CA ALA A 321 -48.18 25.11 -19.90
C ALA A 321 -46.95 26.01 -19.62
N GLY A 322 -46.03 25.53 -18.77
CA GLY A 322 -45.06 26.35 -18.02
C GLY A 322 -43.74 26.72 -18.69
N ASP A 323 -43.11 27.79 -18.16
CA ASP A 323 -41.80 28.32 -18.55
C ASP A 323 -40.69 27.88 -17.57
N GLY A 324 -39.68 27.18 -18.10
CA GLY A 324 -38.54 26.73 -17.32
C GLY A 324 -37.59 27.87 -16.90
N LYS A 325 -37.02 27.71 -15.70
CA LYS A 325 -35.79 28.31 -15.13
C LYS A 325 -35.88 29.60 -14.28
N ARG A 326 -36.44 29.50 -13.06
CA ARG A 326 -35.96 30.27 -11.89
C ARG A 326 -35.63 29.32 -10.74
N LEU A 327 -34.36 29.31 -10.34
CA LEU A 327 -33.81 28.38 -9.33
C LEU A 327 -34.34 28.60 -7.90
N HIS A 328 -35.12 29.65 -7.63
CA HIS A 328 -36.00 29.78 -6.46
C HIS A 328 -36.90 31.00 -6.65
N PHE A 329 -38.22 30.87 -6.43
CA PHE A 329 -39.09 32.03 -6.20
C PHE A 329 -39.07 32.34 -4.70
N THR A 330 -38.61 33.52 -4.30
CA THR A 330 -38.67 33.93 -2.90
C THR A 330 -40.08 34.39 -2.53
N GLN A 331 -40.42 34.39 -1.24
CA GLN A 331 -41.68 34.97 -0.76
C GLN A 331 -41.86 36.43 -1.21
N GLY A 332 -40.77 37.20 -1.33
CA GLY A 332 -40.81 38.59 -1.79
C GLY A 332 -41.17 38.74 -3.27
N ASP A 333 -40.75 37.78 -4.11
CA ASP A 333 -41.08 37.78 -5.54
C ASP A 333 -42.55 37.43 -5.78
N LEU A 334 -43.09 36.50 -5.00
CA LEU A 334 -44.50 36.14 -5.02
C LEU A 334 -45.40 37.35 -4.66
N GLU A 335 -45.01 38.12 -3.64
CA GLU A 335 -45.72 39.33 -3.22
C GLU A 335 -45.64 40.45 -4.28
N GLN A 336 -44.53 40.59 -5.00
CA GLN A 336 -44.42 41.56 -6.09
C GLN A 336 -45.31 41.20 -7.28
N VAL A 337 -45.44 39.92 -7.61
CA VAL A 337 -46.33 39.44 -8.68
C VAL A 337 -47.80 39.61 -8.27
N LYS A 338 -48.16 39.32 -7.03
CA LYS A 338 -49.51 39.58 -6.49
C LYS A 338 -49.88 41.07 -6.47
N ALA A 339 -48.89 41.96 -6.41
CA ALA A 339 -49.10 43.40 -6.38
C ALA A 339 -49.29 44.04 -7.76
N MET A 340 -49.15 43.28 -8.86
CA MET A 340 -49.36 43.81 -10.21
C MET A 340 -50.86 44.00 -10.52
N GLU A 341 -51.20 45.11 -11.16
CA GLU A 341 -52.59 45.46 -11.48
C GLU A 341 -53.20 44.43 -12.45
N GLY A 342 -54.20 43.67 -11.98
CA GLY A 342 -54.87 42.60 -12.75
C GLY A 342 -54.52 41.17 -12.33
N VAL A 343 -53.63 40.96 -11.34
CA VAL A 343 -53.31 39.63 -10.79
C VAL A 343 -54.18 39.35 -9.56
N GLU A 344 -55.04 38.33 -9.61
CA GLU A 344 -55.94 37.98 -8.49
C GLU A 344 -55.31 37.04 -7.44
N ASP A 345 -54.44 36.11 -7.85
CA ASP A 345 -53.63 35.28 -6.95
C ASP A 345 -52.37 34.74 -7.66
N ALA A 346 -51.39 34.28 -6.88
CA ALA A 346 -50.17 33.64 -7.38
C ALA A 346 -49.68 32.57 -6.38
N ILE A 347 -49.25 31.41 -6.90
CA ILE A 347 -48.65 30.31 -6.14
C ILE A 347 -47.40 29.80 -6.87
N VAL A 348 -46.42 29.28 -6.12
CA VAL A 348 -45.18 28.72 -6.66
C VAL A 348 -45.36 27.22 -6.92
N LEU A 349 -45.00 26.75 -8.11
CA LEU A 349 -45.00 25.34 -8.48
C LEU A 349 -43.59 24.90 -8.89
N ASP A 350 -43.17 23.71 -8.45
CA ASP A 350 -41.87 23.10 -8.75
C ASP A 350 -42.09 21.93 -9.73
N SER A 351 -41.55 22.04 -10.95
CA SER A 351 -41.68 21.02 -11.99
C SER A 351 -40.30 20.53 -12.41
N GLY A 352 -40.00 19.28 -12.07
CA GLY A 352 -38.71 18.62 -12.33
C GLY A 352 -38.30 18.53 -13.81
N SER A 353 -37.05 18.10 -13.99
CA SER A 353 -36.24 18.10 -15.21
C SER A 353 -36.87 17.45 -16.45
N TYR A 354 -37.03 18.22 -17.53
CA TYR A 354 -37.25 17.70 -18.89
C TYR A 354 -35.92 17.44 -19.57
N ARG A 355 -35.78 16.28 -20.24
CA ARG A 355 -34.75 16.08 -21.27
C ARG A 355 -35.08 16.98 -22.45
N ALA A 356 -34.15 17.83 -22.86
CA ALA A 356 -34.36 18.77 -23.94
C ALA A 356 -34.11 18.12 -25.31
N ALA A 357 -34.94 18.48 -26.29
CA ALA A 357 -34.93 17.93 -27.63
C ALA A 357 -35.24 19.02 -28.66
N ASP A 358 -34.94 18.76 -29.93
CA ASP A 358 -35.26 19.65 -31.05
C ASP A 358 -36.78 19.69 -31.36
N VAL A 359 -37.16 20.44 -32.39
CA VAL A 359 -38.56 20.60 -32.81
C VAL A 359 -39.24 19.31 -33.25
N GLU A 360 -38.47 18.27 -33.59
CA GLU A 360 -38.95 16.95 -33.96
C GLU A 360 -38.77 15.92 -32.83
N PHE A 361 -38.39 16.35 -31.63
CA PHE A 361 -38.09 15.52 -30.44
C PHE A 361 -36.85 14.63 -30.56
N TYR A 362 -35.86 15.04 -31.34
CA TYR A 362 -34.53 14.41 -31.33
C TYR A 362 -33.65 15.05 -30.24
N SER A 363 -32.91 14.23 -29.51
CA SER A 363 -31.83 14.65 -28.61
C SER A 363 -30.48 14.69 -29.35
N LEU A 364 -29.57 15.50 -28.81
CA LEU A 364 -28.18 15.55 -29.23
C LEU A 364 -27.32 14.94 -28.11
N GLU A 365 -26.51 13.95 -28.47
CA GLU A 365 -25.42 13.42 -27.64
C GLU A 365 -24.15 13.36 -28.52
N LEU A 366 -23.47 14.50 -28.65
CA LEU A 366 -22.27 14.63 -29.48
C LEU A 366 -21.04 14.75 -28.57
N ALA A 367 -20.09 13.83 -28.70
CA ALA A 367 -18.81 13.90 -27.98
C ALA A 367 -17.67 14.11 -28.98
N ILE A 368 -16.86 15.17 -28.78
CA ILE A 368 -15.70 15.47 -29.61
C ILE A 368 -14.44 15.38 -28.74
N PRO A 369 -13.41 14.59 -29.12
CA PRO A 369 -12.14 14.54 -28.41
C PRO A 369 -11.46 15.91 -28.35
N LEU A 370 -10.91 16.27 -27.19
CA LEU A 370 -10.27 17.57 -26.97
C LEU A 370 -9.11 17.81 -27.94
N GLU A 371 -8.41 16.75 -28.37
CA GLU A 371 -7.29 16.82 -29.32
C GLU A 371 -7.69 17.38 -30.70
N GLU A 372 -8.95 17.20 -31.11
CA GLU A 372 -9.48 17.63 -32.40
C GLU A 372 -9.79 19.13 -32.45
N PHE A 373 -9.83 19.80 -31.30
CA PHE A 373 -10.05 21.25 -31.22
C PHE A 373 -8.79 22.06 -31.60
N PRO A 374 -8.93 23.34 -31.97
CA PRO A 374 -7.80 24.20 -32.29
C PRO A 374 -6.99 24.55 -31.03
N ASP A 375 -5.73 24.95 -31.22
CA ASP A 375 -4.81 25.35 -30.14
C ASP A 375 -5.36 26.51 -29.29
N THR A 376 -6.25 27.33 -29.86
CA THR A 376 -6.96 28.40 -29.15
C THR A 376 -7.88 27.89 -28.03
N VAL A 377 -8.33 26.64 -28.12
CA VAL A 377 -9.13 25.94 -27.12
C VAL A 377 -8.25 25.03 -26.26
N LYS A 378 -7.39 24.20 -26.89
CA LYS A 378 -6.55 23.20 -26.19
C LYS A 378 -5.54 23.78 -25.22
N ASN A 379 -4.99 24.96 -25.51
CA ASN A 379 -3.91 25.54 -24.70
C ASN A 379 -4.40 26.48 -23.60
N GLN A 380 -5.71 26.54 -23.34
CA GLN A 380 -6.24 27.36 -22.25
C GLN A 380 -6.05 26.67 -20.89
N PRO A 381 -5.85 27.43 -19.80
CA PRO A 381 -5.70 26.87 -18.45
C PRO A 381 -6.83 25.91 -18.05
N GLY A 382 -8.06 26.21 -18.46
CA GLY A 382 -9.23 25.34 -18.21
C GLY A 382 -9.14 23.95 -18.86
N ALA A 383 -8.47 23.83 -20.00
CA ALA A 383 -8.31 22.57 -20.74
C ALA A 383 -7.30 21.59 -20.09
N MET A 384 -6.51 22.04 -19.09
CA MET A 384 -5.61 21.16 -18.32
C MET A 384 -6.33 20.35 -17.23
N THR A 385 -7.58 20.71 -16.91
CA THR A 385 -8.38 20.12 -15.82
C THR A 385 -9.61 19.34 -16.31
N THR A 386 -9.76 19.20 -17.62
CA THR A 386 -10.95 18.63 -18.27
C THR A 386 -10.77 17.17 -18.70
N PRO A 387 -11.86 16.41 -18.84
CA PRO A 387 -11.83 15.08 -19.45
C PRO A 387 -11.36 15.12 -20.92
N ASP A 388 -10.94 13.96 -21.44
CA ASP A 388 -10.37 13.81 -22.79
C ASP A 388 -11.36 14.16 -23.93
N THR A 389 -12.64 14.30 -23.62
CA THR A 389 -13.75 14.58 -24.55
C THR A 389 -14.62 15.73 -24.04
N ILE A 390 -15.18 16.52 -24.97
CA ILE A 390 -16.20 17.53 -24.70
C ILE A 390 -17.53 17.02 -25.23
N GLU A 391 -18.53 16.98 -24.37
CA GLU A 391 -19.88 16.52 -24.68
C GLU A 391 -20.79 17.72 -25.00
N PHE A 392 -21.65 17.57 -25.99
CA PHE A 392 -22.62 18.57 -26.43
C PHE A 392 -24.01 17.98 -26.39
N GLY A 393 -24.93 18.68 -25.72
CA GLY A 393 -26.34 18.31 -25.62
C GLY A 393 -27.28 19.44 -26.00
N PHE A 394 -28.51 19.11 -26.39
CA PHE A 394 -29.53 20.12 -26.64
C PHE A 394 -30.12 20.68 -25.35
N ALA A 395 -30.43 21.97 -25.37
CA ALA A 395 -31.34 22.60 -24.42
C ALA A 395 -32.34 23.49 -25.16
N SER A 396 -33.61 23.40 -24.83
CA SER A 396 -34.63 24.30 -25.38
C SER A 396 -34.63 25.61 -24.59
N LEU A 397 -34.58 26.75 -25.27
CA LEU A 397 -34.81 28.04 -24.61
C LEU A 397 -36.28 28.15 -24.24
N SER A 398 -36.64 27.97 -22.97
CA SER A 398 -38.03 28.05 -22.52
C SER A 398 -38.63 29.46 -22.55
N VAL A 399 -37.84 30.48 -22.89
CA VAL A 399 -38.23 31.88 -22.85
C VAL A 399 -38.13 32.52 -24.24
N PRO A 400 -39.16 33.25 -24.70
CA PRO A 400 -39.12 33.93 -25.99
C PRO A 400 -37.95 34.92 -26.11
N PRO A 401 -37.36 35.10 -27.31
CA PRO A 401 -36.18 35.94 -27.51
C PRO A 401 -36.30 37.37 -26.97
N GLU A 402 -37.48 37.98 -27.04
CA GLU A 402 -37.73 39.32 -26.52
C GLU A 402 -37.59 39.44 -24.99
N TYR A 403 -37.72 38.34 -24.24
CA TYR A 403 -37.64 38.31 -22.79
C TYR A 403 -36.31 37.75 -22.26
N LEU A 404 -35.50 37.11 -23.11
CA LEU A 404 -34.20 36.55 -22.72
C LEU A 404 -33.25 37.56 -22.05
N PRO A 405 -33.14 38.84 -22.45
CA PRO A 405 -32.31 39.81 -21.73
C PRO A 405 -32.73 40.04 -20.26
N HIS A 406 -33.99 39.75 -19.94
CA HIS A 406 -34.56 39.90 -18.60
C HIS A 406 -34.64 38.58 -17.82
N TYR A 407 -34.48 37.45 -18.52
CA TYR A 407 -34.56 36.09 -17.98
C TYR A 407 -33.47 35.23 -18.64
N ASN A 408 -32.22 35.51 -18.28
CA ASN A 408 -31.05 34.76 -18.73
C ASN A 408 -30.42 34.03 -17.54
N PRO A 409 -30.99 32.90 -17.11
CA PRO A 409 -30.57 32.19 -15.89
C PRO A 409 -29.11 31.70 -15.96
N ASP A 410 -28.59 31.47 -17.17
CA ASP A 410 -27.22 30.97 -17.41
C ASP A 410 -26.25 32.10 -17.85
N HIS A 411 -26.69 33.38 -17.81
CA HIS A 411 -25.91 34.55 -18.27
C HIS A 411 -25.31 34.41 -19.68
N ILE A 412 -26.02 33.75 -20.59
CA ILE A 412 -25.67 33.57 -22.01
C ILE A 412 -25.37 34.94 -22.65
N THR A 413 -24.10 35.21 -22.91
CA THR A 413 -23.66 36.44 -23.58
C THR A 413 -23.41 36.13 -25.05
N LEU A 414 -24.19 36.72 -25.96
CA LEU A 414 -24.01 36.52 -27.39
C LEU A 414 -22.73 37.20 -27.87
N LEU A 415 -21.88 36.44 -28.57
CA LEU A 415 -20.71 36.95 -29.27
C LEU A 415 -21.06 37.38 -30.70
N ALA A 416 -22.01 36.70 -31.34
CA ALA A 416 -22.51 37.01 -32.67
C ALA A 416 -23.92 36.42 -32.89
N GLY A 417 -24.71 37.04 -33.75
CA GLY A 417 -26.04 36.55 -34.17
C GLY A 417 -27.16 36.81 -33.17
N GLU A 418 -28.21 36.00 -33.25
CA GLU A 418 -29.45 36.12 -32.48
C GLU A 418 -29.83 34.78 -31.83
N TYR A 419 -30.85 34.80 -30.97
CA TYR A 419 -31.42 33.59 -30.36
C TYR A 419 -32.30 32.82 -31.38
N PRO A 420 -32.39 31.48 -31.25
CA PRO A 420 -33.14 30.66 -32.21
C PRO A 420 -34.64 30.93 -32.13
N GLN A 421 -35.29 30.98 -33.29
CA GLN A 421 -36.72 31.19 -33.40
C GLN A 421 -37.51 29.91 -33.08
N ALA A 422 -38.70 30.11 -32.51
CA ALA A 422 -39.66 29.06 -32.19
C ALA A 422 -39.98 28.15 -33.38
N GLY A 423 -39.99 26.83 -33.18
CA GLY A 423 -40.41 25.89 -34.23
C GLY A 423 -39.52 25.90 -35.47
N THR A 424 -38.28 26.39 -35.38
CA THR A 424 -37.30 26.37 -36.47
C THR A 424 -36.11 25.48 -36.13
N ASP A 425 -35.41 24.97 -37.15
CA ASP A 425 -34.14 24.24 -36.99
C ASP A 425 -32.95 25.21 -36.80
N GLN A 426 -33.16 26.31 -36.08
CA GLN A 426 -32.11 27.25 -35.71
C GLN A 426 -31.44 26.81 -34.42
N VAL A 427 -30.11 26.92 -34.37
CA VAL A 427 -29.29 26.59 -33.21
C VAL A 427 -28.40 27.75 -32.80
N LEU A 428 -28.32 27.96 -31.49
CA LEU A 428 -27.36 28.84 -30.84
C LEU A 428 -26.26 27.97 -30.22
N ILE A 429 -25.06 28.07 -30.76
CA ILE A 429 -23.93 27.19 -30.40
C ILE A 429 -22.94 27.87 -29.44
N PRO A 430 -22.24 27.11 -28.59
CA PRO A 430 -21.18 27.66 -27.73
C PRO A 430 -19.96 28.04 -28.58
N ASP A 431 -19.22 29.05 -28.12
CA ASP A 431 -18.00 29.53 -28.77
C ASP A 431 -16.93 28.43 -28.95
N VAL A 432 -16.83 27.48 -28.02
CA VAL A 432 -15.96 26.29 -28.14
C VAL A 432 -16.31 25.46 -29.37
N LEU A 433 -17.59 25.19 -29.62
CA LEU A 433 -18.03 24.45 -30.82
C LEU A 433 -17.85 25.29 -32.09
N ALA A 434 -18.05 26.60 -31.99
CA ALA A 434 -17.80 27.52 -33.11
C ALA A 434 -16.31 27.54 -33.52
N TYR A 435 -15.37 27.49 -32.57
CA TYR A 435 -13.94 27.39 -32.89
C TYR A 435 -13.58 26.10 -33.61
N TYR A 436 -14.20 24.97 -33.23
CA TYR A 436 -14.05 23.70 -33.95
C TYR A 436 -14.51 23.82 -35.42
N GLN A 437 -15.67 24.45 -35.65
CA GLN A 437 -16.19 24.68 -37.01
C GLN A 437 -15.34 25.66 -37.82
N VAL A 438 -14.85 26.73 -37.20
CA VAL A 438 -13.92 27.70 -37.81
C VAL A 438 -12.67 27.00 -38.35
N GLN A 439 -12.09 26.07 -37.58
CA GLN A 439 -10.89 25.34 -38.01
C GLN A 439 -11.17 24.47 -39.26
N GLN A 440 -12.34 23.83 -39.31
CA GLN A 440 -12.73 22.98 -40.44
C GLN A 440 -13.04 23.79 -41.71
N GLN A 441 -13.64 24.97 -41.55
CA GLN A 441 -14.15 25.78 -42.66
C GLN A 441 -13.25 26.97 -43.04
N ASN A 442 -12.16 27.21 -42.28
CA ASN A 442 -11.23 28.34 -42.42
C ASN A 442 -11.96 29.70 -42.52
N SER A 443 -12.91 29.93 -41.61
CA SER A 443 -13.79 31.11 -41.54
C SER A 443 -13.56 31.92 -40.26
N SER A 444 -14.14 33.13 -40.12
CA SER A 444 -14.18 33.83 -38.82
C SER A 444 -15.44 33.45 -38.03
N LEU A 445 -15.42 33.57 -36.70
CA LEU A 445 -16.58 33.28 -35.84
C LEU A 445 -17.87 33.97 -36.31
N THR A 446 -17.78 35.25 -36.68
CA THR A 446 -18.92 36.04 -37.18
C THR A 446 -19.44 35.57 -38.55
N GLN A 447 -18.62 34.89 -39.36
CA GLN A 447 -19.02 34.36 -40.66
C GLN A 447 -19.74 33.01 -40.55
N LEU A 448 -19.68 32.33 -39.40
CA LEU A 448 -20.44 31.10 -39.15
C LEU A 448 -21.93 31.34 -38.93
N VAL A 449 -22.31 32.54 -38.47
CA VAL A 449 -23.72 32.88 -38.30
C VAL A 449 -24.40 32.91 -39.66
N GLY A 450 -25.49 32.17 -39.80
CA GLY A 450 -26.23 31.96 -41.05
C GLY A 450 -25.72 30.78 -41.90
N GLN A 451 -24.71 30.04 -41.44
CA GLN A 451 -24.28 28.80 -42.09
C GLN A 451 -25.02 27.58 -41.53
N GLU A 452 -25.00 26.49 -42.31
CA GLU A 452 -25.56 25.21 -41.92
C GLU A 452 -24.53 24.35 -41.17
N ILE A 453 -25.00 23.64 -40.13
CA ILE A 453 -24.23 22.66 -39.36
C ILE A 453 -25.01 21.35 -39.29
N GLN A 454 -24.31 20.23 -39.46
CA GLN A 454 -24.90 18.90 -39.33
C GLN A 454 -24.59 18.33 -37.96
N PHE A 455 -25.62 17.83 -37.28
CA PHE A 455 -25.48 17.11 -36.03
C PHE A 455 -26.04 15.69 -36.15
N PRO A 456 -25.35 14.70 -35.55
CA PRO A 456 -25.93 13.40 -35.30
C PRO A 456 -26.98 13.55 -34.21
N VAL A 457 -28.22 13.19 -34.52
CA VAL A 457 -29.33 13.31 -33.58
C VAL A 457 -30.07 12.00 -33.45
N GLU A 458 -30.66 11.79 -32.28
CA GLU A 458 -31.29 10.53 -31.94
C GLU A 458 -32.69 10.71 -31.33
N LYS A 459 -33.61 9.80 -31.63
CA LYS A 459 -34.97 9.82 -31.10
C LYS A 459 -35.41 8.42 -30.74
N GLY A 460 -35.87 8.24 -29.50
CA GLY A 460 -36.45 6.97 -29.07
C GLY A 460 -37.71 6.64 -29.87
N ILE A 461 -37.78 5.42 -30.41
CA ILE A 461 -38.95 4.87 -31.09
C ILE A 461 -39.73 4.06 -30.05
N TRP A 462 -41.00 4.41 -29.89
CA TRP A 462 -41.91 3.77 -28.93
C TRP A 462 -43.17 3.30 -29.64
N GLU A 463 -43.69 2.12 -29.29
CA GLU A 463 -45.02 1.64 -29.67
C GLU A 463 -45.81 1.33 -28.40
N GLY A 464 -46.71 2.24 -28.03
CA GLY A 464 -47.27 2.25 -26.67
C GLY A 464 -46.16 2.46 -25.63
N ASP A 465 -46.14 1.62 -24.59
CA ASP A 465 -45.12 1.67 -23.53
C ASP A 465 -43.85 0.86 -23.86
N ASN A 466 -43.80 0.21 -25.02
CA ASN A 466 -42.65 -0.62 -25.40
C ASN A 466 -41.62 0.20 -26.17
N TYR A 467 -40.38 0.21 -25.66
CA TYR A 467 -39.22 0.78 -26.35
C TYR A 467 -38.79 -0.13 -27.50
N LEU A 468 -38.85 0.39 -28.73
CA LEU A 468 -38.53 -0.36 -29.95
C LEU A 468 -37.11 -0.10 -30.46
N GLY A 469 -36.45 0.96 -30.00
CA GLY A 469 -35.09 1.32 -30.38
C GLY A 469 -34.89 2.82 -30.51
N VAL A 470 -33.81 3.21 -31.20
CA VAL A 470 -33.45 4.61 -31.47
C VAL A 470 -33.41 4.84 -32.97
N ASP A 471 -34.09 5.90 -33.43
CA ASP A 471 -33.88 6.46 -34.76
C ASP A 471 -32.69 7.42 -34.71
N THR A 472 -31.62 7.14 -35.46
CA THR A 472 -30.42 7.99 -35.53
C THR A 472 -30.28 8.55 -36.94
N LYS A 473 -30.10 9.86 -37.05
CA LYS A 473 -29.91 10.53 -38.35
C LYS A 473 -28.99 11.73 -38.23
N GLU A 474 -28.36 12.10 -39.35
CA GLU A 474 -27.71 13.41 -39.49
C GLU A 474 -28.78 14.44 -39.85
N LYS A 475 -28.98 15.45 -39.00
CA LYS A 475 -29.91 16.56 -39.25
C LYS A 475 -29.14 17.87 -39.40
N THR A 476 -29.56 18.66 -40.38
CA THR A 476 -28.95 19.96 -40.67
C THR A 476 -29.70 21.07 -39.93
N TYR A 477 -28.95 21.94 -39.26
CA TYR A 477 -29.44 23.09 -38.51
C TYR A 477 -28.80 24.37 -39.04
N SER A 478 -29.48 25.50 -38.90
CA SER A 478 -28.92 26.82 -39.23
C SER A 478 -28.36 27.47 -37.97
N ILE A 479 -27.08 27.87 -37.99
CA ILE A 479 -26.47 28.60 -36.87
C ILE A 479 -27.05 30.01 -36.82
N CYS A 480 -27.90 30.30 -35.84
CA CYS A 480 -28.50 31.63 -35.67
C CYS A 480 -27.63 32.56 -34.81
N GLY A 481 -26.79 31.99 -33.94
CA GLY A 481 -25.89 32.76 -33.08
C GLY A 481 -24.82 31.91 -32.40
N ILE A 482 -23.89 32.61 -31.75
CA ILE A 482 -22.79 32.04 -30.97
C ILE A 482 -22.76 32.73 -29.61
N TYR A 483 -22.67 31.97 -28.52
CA TYR A 483 -22.57 32.51 -27.16
C TYR A 483 -21.25 32.15 -26.47
N HIS A 484 -20.88 32.98 -25.49
CA HIS A 484 -19.64 32.82 -24.73
C HIS A 484 -19.76 31.80 -23.60
N THR A 485 -18.75 30.93 -23.42
CA THR A 485 -18.75 29.86 -22.39
C THR A 485 -17.70 30.02 -21.27
N ASP A 486 -16.90 31.09 -21.27
CA ASP A 486 -15.77 31.33 -20.34
C ASP A 486 -14.79 30.15 -20.22
N TYR A 487 -14.67 29.33 -21.27
CA TYR A 487 -13.80 28.14 -21.33
C TYR A 487 -12.31 28.42 -21.02
N GLN A 488 -11.89 29.69 -21.09
CA GLN A 488 -10.54 30.13 -20.76
C GLN A 488 -10.24 30.03 -19.25
N GLN A 489 -11.24 30.29 -18.39
CA GLN A 489 -11.10 30.32 -16.93
C GLN A 489 -11.68 29.08 -16.25
N SER A 490 -12.83 28.61 -16.70
CA SER A 490 -13.51 27.43 -16.15
C SER A 490 -14.11 26.61 -17.27
N PHE A 491 -13.57 25.42 -17.48
CA PHE A 491 -13.96 24.57 -18.60
C PHE A 491 -14.93 23.50 -18.12
N GLN A 492 -16.16 23.54 -18.62
CA GLN A 492 -17.16 22.52 -18.32
C GLN A 492 -17.13 21.42 -19.39
N PRO A 493 -17.17 20.14 -18.99
CA PRO A 493 -17.14 19.02 -19.93
C PRO A 493 -18.41 18.93 -20.77
N ASP A 494 -19.54 19.40 -20.22
CA ASP A 494 -20.84 19.36 -20.85
C ASP A 494 -21.19 20.76 -21.37
N GLN A 495 -21.32 20.89 -22.68
CA GLN A 495 -21.64 22.13 -23.38
C GLN A 495 -23.03 22.05 -23.99
N THR A 496 -23.71 23.20 -24.04
CA THR A 496 -25.12 23.24 -24.45
C THR A 496 -25.27 23.84 -25.83
N VAL A 497 -25.99 23.16 -26.72
CA VAL A 497 -26.48 23.72 -27.98
C VAL A 497 -27.94 24.10 -27.78
N TYR A 498 -28.26 25.39 -27.85
CA TYR A 498 -29.61 25.86 -27.62
C TYR A 498 -30.45 25.77 -28.90
N VAL A 499 -31.61 25.14 -28.79
CA VAL A 499 -32.62 25.06 -29.86
C VAL A 499 -33.79 25.99 -29.56
N GLY A 500 -34.49 26.39 -30.62
CA GLY A 500 -35.73 27.17 -30.51
C GLY A 500 -36.78 26.39 -29.71
N TYR A 501 -37.60 27.12 -28.95
CA TYR A 501 -38.65 26.49 -28.15
C TYR A 501 -39.66 25.75 -29.03
N THR A 502 -40.08 24.57 -28.60
CA THR A 502 -41.20 23.84 -29.19
C THR A 502 -42.51 24.43 -28.68
N ASN A 503 -43.34 24.94 -29.58
CA ASN A 503 -44.72 25.32 -29.27
C ASN A 503 -45.49 24.04 -28.91
N THR A 504 -45.56 23.72 -27.61
CA THR A 504 -46.54 22.76 -27.06
C THR A 504 -47.25 23.39 -25.90
#